data_AF-A0A452T7W9-F1
#
_entry.id   AF-A0A452T7W9-F1
#
_cell.length_a   1.000
_cell.length_b   1.000
_cell.length_c   1.000
_cell.angle_alpha   90.00
_cell.angle_beta   90.00
_cell.angle_gamma   90.00
#
_symmetry.space_group_name_H-M   'P 1'
#
loop_
_entity.id
_entity.type
_entity.pdbx_description
1 polymer ?
#
loop_
_entity_poly.entity_id
_entity_poly.type
_entity_poly.pdbx_seq_one_letter_code
_entity_poly.pdbx_strand_id
1 'polypeptide(L)'
;MEKERVKLSLEDSNIIWRVYNFGTQCPRFKPGLLRDRHARCYRLVVRAVTTAFVKCTKVQRLKKRNMGTLWINQITGASQEHGLKYPAFTVNLVKCQVELNSKVLVDLAICEPKTFKSLAALAKRRKEPESIFSRGVQYH
;
A
#
# COMPACT_ATOMS: atom_id res chain seq x y z
N MET A 1 31.01 -36.19 -34.68
CA MET A 1 29.88 -35.24 -34.89
C MET A 1 29.02 -35.22 -33.63
N GLU A 2 29.67 -35.15 -32.47
CA GLU A 2 29.90 -33.91 -31.72
C GLU A 2 28.58 -33.30 -31.22
N LYS A 3 28.38 -33.44 -29.91
CA LYS A 3 27.23 -32.96 -29.17
C LYS A 3 27.17 -31.44 -29.25
N GLU A 4 26.36 -30.87 -30.13
CA GLU A 4 25.86 -29.48 -30.04
C GLU A 4 24.84 -29.36 -28.91
N ARG A 5 25.35 -29.59 -27.71
CA ARG A 5 24.75 -29.28 -26.43
C ARG A 5 24.77 -27.76 -26.30
N VAL A 6 23.67 -27.13 -26.71
CA VAL A 6 23.14 -25.84 -26.21
C VAL A 6 24.12 -25.07 -25.33
N LYS A 7 25.11 -24.42 -25.95
CA LYS A 7 25.76 -23.24 -25.40
C LYS A 7 25.00 -22.06 -25.97
N LEU A 8 23.83 -21.77 -25.37
CA LEU A 8 23.37 -20.39 -25.32
C LEU A 8 24.39 -19.67 -24.46
N SER A 9 25.39 -19.11 -25.14
CA SER A 9 26.42 -18.29 -24.53
C SER A 9 25.71 -17.18 -23.77
N LEU A 10 25.98 -17.09 -22.47
CA LEU A 10 25.54 -16.02 -21.59
C LEU A 10 26.24 -14.68 -21.89
N GLU A 11 26.88 -14.54 -23.05
CA GLU A 11 27.72 -13.41 -23.43
C GLU A 11 27.24 -12.64 -24.68
N ASP A 12 26.06 -12.94 -25.24
CA ASP A 12 25.39 -12.01 -26.19
C ASP A 12 24.70 -10.88 -25.43
N SER A 13 25.59 -10.06 -24.91
CA SER A 13 25.45 -8.99 -23.95
C SER A 13 24.90 -7.73 -24.60
N ASN A 14 23.62 -7.74 -25.01
CA ASN A 14 22.93 -6.47 -25.35
C ASN A 14 21.40 -6.49 -25.24
N ILE A 15 20.74 -7.65 -25.25
CA ILE A 15 19.26 -7.69 -25.14
C ILE A 15 18.83 -7.73 -23.67
N ILE A 16 19.53 -8.49 -22.82
CA ILE A 16 19.22 -8.58 -21.38
C ILE A 16 19.56 -7.26 -20.69
N TRP A 17 20.69 -6.62 -21.01
CA TRP A 17 21.08 -5.34 -20.39
C TRP A 17 20.17 -4.16 -20.79
N ARG A 18 19.58 -4.18 -21.99
CA ARG A 18 18.65 -3.14 -22.46
C ARG A 18 17.28 -3.23 -21.79
N VAL A 19 16.89 -4.41 -21.32
CA VAL A 19 15.70 -4.61 -20.48
C VAL A 19 15.98 -4.19 -19.02
N TYR A 20 17.21 -4.30 -18.54
CA TYR A 20 17.58 -3.98 -17.16
C TYR A 20 17.77 -2.48 -16.86
N ASN A 21 17.77 -1.59 -17.86
CA ASN A 21 18.03 -0.15 -17.67
C ASN A 21 16.85 0.80 -17.94
N PHE A 22 15.60 0.32 -17.82
CA PHE A 22 14.44 1.20 -17.66
C PHE A 22 13.95 1.15 -16.21
N GLY A 23 14.56 2.00 -15.38
CA GLY A 23 14.03 2.57 -14.13
C GLY A 23 13.15 1.65 -13.26
N THR A 24 13.74 1.11 -12.20
CA THR A 24 13.04 0.55 -11.02
C THR A 24 12.18 -0.70 -11.25
N GLN A 25 12.69 -1.73 -11.93
CA GLN A 25 11.95 -2.98 -12.12
C GLN A 25 12.18 -4.00 -10.98
N CYS A 26 11.31 -3.91 -9.97
CA CYS A 26 10.87 -4.98 -9.07
C CYS A 26 11.97 -5.91 -8.48
N PRO A 27 12.43 -5.68 -7.23
CA PRO A 27 13.49 -6.47 -6.57
C PRO A 27 13.12 -7.92 -6.19
N ARG A 28 11.99 -8.46 -6.70
CA ARG A 28 11.42 -9.75 -6.28
C ARG A 28 11.69 -10.91 -7.24
N PHE A 29 12.30 -10.67 -8.41
CA PHE A 29 12.63 -11.75 -9.33
C PHE A 29 13.90 -12.47 -8.87
N LYS A 30 13.73 -13.60 -8.19
CA LYS A 30 14.82 -14.47 -7.72
C LYS A 30 14.80 -15.83 -8.46
N PRO A 31 15.95 -16.52 -8.56
CA PRO A 31 15.98 -17.91 -9.00
C PRO A 31 14.99 -18.76 -8.17
N GLY A 32 14.13 -19.54 -8.85
CA GLY A 32 13.09 -20.36 -8.21
C GLY A 32 11.67 -19.76 -8.16
N LEU A 33 11.46 -18.54 -8.67
CA LEU A 33 10.12 -17.94 -8.75
C LEU A 33 9.20 -18.65 -9.75
N LEU A 34 9.76 -19.11 -10.87
CA LEU A 34 9.05 -19.87 -11.88
C LEU A 34 9.19 -21.36 -11.58
N ARG A 35 8.14 -22.13 -11.87
CA ARG A 35 8.10 -23.58 -11.62
C ARG A 35 8.03 -24.36 -12.92
N ASP A 36 8.45 -25.62 -12.87
CA ASP A 36 8.32 -26.59 -13.96
C ASP A 36 8.96 -26.11 -15.27
N ARG A 37 8.26 -26.30 -16.40
CA ARG A 37 8.73 -25.89 -17.73
C ARG A 37 8.92 -24.38 -17.86
N HIS A 38 8.23 -23.58 -17.04
CA HIS A 38 8.38 -22.12 -17.03
C HIS A 38 9.69 -21.67 -16.36
N ALA A 39 10.42 -22.58 -15.71
CA ALA A 39 11.76 -22.32 -15.17
C ALA A 39 12.90 -22.76 -16.11
N ARG A 40 12.61 -23.65 -17.07
CA ARG A 40 13.64 -24.28 -17.92
C ARG A 40 13.56 -23.85 -19.39
N CYS A 41 12.34 -23.72 -19.93
CA CYS A 41 12.14 -23.43 -21.34
C CYS A 41 12.18 -21.92 -21.60
N TYR A 42 13.21 -21.44 -22.29
CA TYR A 42 13.46 -20.01 -22.58
C TYR A 42 12.20 -19.25 -23.05
N ARG A 43 11.47 -19.77 -24.04
CA ARG A 43 10.26 -19.13 -24.58
C ARG A 43 9.16 -18.94 -23.53
N LEU A 44 8.99 -19.89 -22.62
CA LEU A 44 8.01 -19.82 -21.53
C LEU A 44 8.48 -18.88 -20.42
N VAL A 45 9.78 -18.92 -20.09
CA VAL A 45 10.42 -18.03 -19.12
C VAL A 45 10.21 -16.58 -19.53
N VAL A 46 10.58 -16.21 -20.77
CA VAL A 46 10.46 -14.82 -21.27
C VAL A 46 9.02 -14.33 -21.17
N ARG A 47 8.03 -15.13 -21.61
CA ARG A 47 6.60 -14.78 -21.50
C ARG A 47 6.16 -14.56 -20.05
N ALA A 48 6.57 -15.44 -19.15
CA ALA A 48 6.23 -15.36 -17.73
C ALA A 48 6.86 -14.13 -17.06
N VAL A 49 8.13 -13.83 -17.36
CA VAL A 49 8.86 -12.66 -16.87
C VAL A 49 8.20 -11.37 -17.36
N THR A 50 7.91 -11.25 -18.66
CA THR A 50 7.24 -10.07 -19.22
C THR A 50 5.86 -9.84 -18.59
N THR A 51 5.08 -10.91 -18.40
CA THR A 51 3.77 -10.83 -17.73
C THR A 51 3.91 -10.39 -16.28
N ALA A 52 4.93 -10.88 -15.57
CA ALA A 52 5.18 -10.53 -14.19
C ALA A 52 5.59 -9.05 -14.03
N PHE A 53 6.38 -8.49 -14.95
CA PHE A 53 6.68 -7.06 -14.94
C PHE A 53 5.42 -6.20 -15.09
N VAL A 54 4.54 -6.55 -16.03
CA VAL A 54 3.25 -5.85 -16.21
C VAL A 54 2.36 -6.00 -14.96
N LYS A 55 2.35 -7.18 -14.33
CA LYS A 55 1.62 -7.38 -13.07
C LYS A 55 2.20 -6.55 -11.92
N CYS A 56 3.53 -6.45 -11.82
CA CYS A 56 4.19 -5.72 -10.74
C CYS A 56 3.77 -4.24 -10.71
N THR A 57 3.75 -3.57 -11.85
CA THR A 57 3.34 -2.16 -11.96
C THR A 57 1.86 -1.97 -11.59
N LYS A 58 0.98 -2.88 -12.02
CA LYS A 58 -0.44 -2.87 -11.63
C LYS A 58 -0.62 -3.10 -10.12
N VAL A 59 0.08 -4.07 -9.55
CA VAL A 59 -0.01 -4.42 -8.13
C VAL A 59 0.50 -3.31 -7.23
N GLN A 60 1.49 -2.51 -7.63
CA GLN A 60 1.92 -1.34 -6.84
C GLN A 60 0.78 -0.32 -6.64
N ARG A 61 -0.01 -0.06 -7.69
CA ARG A 61 -1.18 0.83 -7.61
C ARG A 61 -2.28 0.23 -6.73
N LEU A 62 -2.55 -1.07 -6.88
CA LEU A 62 -3.53 -1.79 -6.07
C LEU A 62 -3.11 -1.87 -4.60
N LYS A 63 -1.82 -2.08 -4.30
CA LYS A 63 -1.30 -2.11 -2.93
C LYS A 63 -1.63 -0.82 -2.20
N LYS A 64 -1.43 0.35 -2.82
CA LYS A 64 -1.78 1.65 -2.22
C LYS A 64 -3.28 1.74 -1.88
N ARG A 65 -4.15 1.29 -2.78
CA ARG A 65 -5.62 1.27 -2.56
C ARG A 65 -6.02 0.29 -1.46
N ASN A 66 -5.52 -0.94 -1.51
CA ASN A 66 -5.83 -1.99 -0.54
C ASN A 66 -5.38 -1.60 0.87
N MET A 67 -4.20 -0.96 1.01
CA MET A 67 -3.74 -0.44 2.30
C MET A 67 -4.69 0.65 2.83
N GLY A 68 -5.16 1.55 1.95
CA GLY A 68 -6.15 2.57 2.33
C GLY A 68 -7.46 1.95 2.82
N THR A 69 -8.01 0.97 2.09
CA THR A 69 -9.23 0.25 2.51
C THR A 69 -9.03 -0.48 3.84
N LEU A 70 -7.89 -1.15 4.02
CA LEU A 70 -7.56 -1.83 5.28
C LEU A 70 -7.55 -0.86 6.46
N TRP A 71 -6.90 0.30 6.30
CA TRP A 71 -6.83 1.30 7.37
C TRP A 71 -8.22 1.85 7.72
N ILE A 72 -9.07 2.12 6.73
CA ILE A 72 -10.44 2.57 6.97
C ILE A 72 -11.21 1.50 7.77
N ASN A 73 -11.09 0.23 7.40
CA ASN A 73 -11.76 -0.86 8.11
C ASN A 73 -11.30 -0.97 9.56
N GLN A 74 -9.99 -0.84 9.81
CA GLN A 74 -9.42 -0.86 11.16
C GLN A 74 -9.91 0.33 12.01
N ILE A 75 -9.88 1.55 11.47
CA ILE A 75 -10.40 2.74 12.16
C ILE A 75 -11.90 2.60 12.41
N THR A 76 -12.64 1.99 11.47
CA THR A 76 -14.08 1.74 11.64
C THR A 76 -14.35 0.84 12.83
N GLY A 77 -13.60 -0.27 12.98
CA GLY A 77 -13.69 -1.13 14.16
C GLY A 77 -13.36 -0.39 15.46
N ALA A 78 -12.23 0.30 15.51
CA ALA A 78 -11.83 1.07 16.70
C ALA A 78 -12.82 2.19 17.05
N SER A 79 -13.39 2.87 16.05
CA SER A 79 -14.41 3.91 16.27
C SER A 79 -15.71 3.33 16.82
N GLN A 80 -16.09 2.13 16.37
CA GLN A 80 -17.28 1.42 16.83
C GLN A 80 -17.18 1.04 18.31
N GLU A 81 -16.00 0.62 18.79
CA GLU A 81 -15.75 0.36 20.22
C GLU A 81 -16.01 1.60 21.08
N HIS A 82 -15.83 2.79 20.50
CA HIS A 82 -16.13 4.06 21.15
C HIS A 82 -17.53 4.61 20.80
N GLY A 83 -18.38 3.85 20.11
CA GLY A 83 -19.75 4.25 19.77
C GLY A 83 -19.83 5.37 18.72
N LEU A 84 -18.83 5.50 17.86
CA LEU A 84 -18.82 6.43 16.73
C LEU A 84 -18.77 5.67 15.39
N LYS A 85 -19.42 6.23 14.37
CA LYS A 85 -19.25 5.77 12.98
C LYS A 85 -18.07 6.50 12.34
N TYR A 86 -17.27 5.79 11.53
CA TYR A 86 -16.14 6.34 10.79
C TYR A 86 -16.39 7.70 10.10
N PRO A 87 -17.46 7.90 9.28
CA PRO A 87 -17.68 9.18 8.62
C PRO A 87 -17.95 10.33 9.60
N ALA A 88 -18.61 10.05 10.73
CA ALA A 88 -18.83 11.07 11.76
C ALA A 88 -17.52 11.41 12.48
N PHE A 89 -16.69 10.39 12.75
CA PHE A 89 -15.39 10.57 13.40
C PHE A 89 -14.45 11.46 12.54
N THR A 90 -14.28 11.14 11.26
CA THR A 90 -13.38 11.88 10.37
C THR A 90 -13.84 13.30 10.09
N VAL A 91 -15.13 13.50 9.80
CA VAL A 91 -15.68 14.84 9.59
C VAL A 91 -15.49 15.73 10.82
N ASN A 92 -15.68 15.17 12.02
CA ASN A 92 -15.53 15.95 13.25
C ASN A 92 -14.07 16.27 13.56
N LEU A 93 -13.12 15.37 13.25
CA LEU A 93 -11.69 15.67 13.39
C LEU A 93 -11.23 16.79 12.43
N VAL A 94 -11.65 16.73 11.17
CA VAL A 94 -11.33 17.78 10.18
C VAL A 94 -11.90 19.14 10.61
N LYS A 95 -13.13 19.16 11.14
CA LYS A 95 -13.75 20.38 11.69
C LYS A 95 -12.98 20.96 12.88
N CYS A 96 -12.34 20.12 13.68
CA CYS A 96 -11.45 20.53 14.77
C CYS A 96 -10.05 20.95 14.28
N GLN A 97 -9.80 21.06 12.97
CA GLN A 97 -8.48 21.34 12.38
C GLN A 97 -7.42 20.30 12.75
N VAL A 98 -7.83 19.07 13.07
CA VAL A 98 -6.93 17.95 13.37
C VAL A 98 -6.70 17.15 12.09
N GLU A 99 -5.66 17.51 11.34
CA GLU A 99 -5.29 16.86 10.09
C GLU A 99 -4.41 15.62 10.36
N LEU A 100 -5.05 14.48 10.61
CA LEU A 100 -4.34 13.21 10.82
C LEU A 100 -4.49 12.27 9.63
N ASN A 101 -3.35 11.69 9.22
CA ASN A 101 -3.33 10.63 8.21
C ASN A 101 -3.93 9.32 8.76
N SER A 102 -4.65 8.58 7.92
CA SER A 102 -5.28 7.31 8.31
C SER A 102 -4.27 6.27 8.79
N LYS A 103 -3.03 6.27 8.26
CA LYS A 103 -1.96 5.40 8.75
C LYS A 103 -1.64 5.66 10.23
N VAL A 104 -1.54 6.92 10.61
CA VAL A 104 -1.22 7.33 11.99
C VAL A 104 -2.39 7.02 12.91
N LEU A 105 -3.63 7.23 12.46
CA LEU A 105 -4.82 6.87 13.23
C LEU A 105 -4.90 5.37 13.54
N VAL A 106 -4.54 4.50 12.59
CA VAL A 106 -4.47 3.06 12.82
C VAL A 106 -3.38 2.71 13.82
N ASP A 107 -2.20 3.30 13.66
CA ASP A 107 -1.07 3.05 14.56
C ASP A 107 -1.42 3.46 16.00
N LEU A 108 -2.06 4.62 16.17
CA LEU A 108 -2.58 5.07 17.47
C LEU A 108 -3.66 4.14 18.02
N ALA A 109 -4.56 3.63 17.18
CA ALA A 109 -5.61 2.71 17.63
C ALA A 109 -5.04 1.38 18.14
N ILE A 110 -3.93 0.90 17.56
CA ILE A 110 -3.28 -0.37 17.93
C ILE A 110 -2.31 -0.18 19.11
N CYS A 111 -1.41 0.79 19.01
CA CYS A 111 -0.32 0.99 19.97
C CYS A 111 -0.78 1.77 21.21
N GLU A 112 -1.69 2.74 21.06
CA GLU A 112 -2.01 3.73 22.09
C GLU A 112 -3.53 3.97 22.25
N PRO A 113 -4.28 2.99 22.81
CA PRO A 113 -5.73 3.06 22.89
C PRO A 113 -6.25 4.23 23.74
N LYS A 114 -5.47 4.70 24.72
CA LYS A 114 -5.81 5.86 25.55
C LYS A 114 -5.86 7.14 24.71
N THR A 115 -4.89 7.34 23.83
CA THR A 115 -4.81 8.50 22.93
C THR A 115 -5.95 8.47 21.92
N PHE A 116 -6.23 7.29 21.35
CA PHE A 116 -7.35 7.11 20.43
C PHE A 116 -8.71 7.40 21.09
N LYS A 117 -8.90 6.98 22.35
CA LYS A 117 -10.09 7.30 23.15
C LYS A 117 -10.28 8.81 23.35
N SER A 118 -9.20 9.55 23.62
CA SER A 118 -9.24 11.02 23.73
C SER A 118 -9.63 11.70 22.41
N LEU A 119 -9.12 11.21 21.28
CA LEU A 119 -9.53 11.69 19.95
C LEU A 119 -11.00 11.39 19.66
N ALA A 120 -11.47 10.19 20.01
CA ALA A 120 -12.89 9.83 19.88
C ALA A 120 -13.79 10.71 20.75
N ALA A 121 -13.36 11.03 21.98
CA ALA A 121 -14.07 11.95 22.86
C ALA A 121 -14.11 13.38 22.30
N LEU A 122 -13.01 13.86 21.73
CA LEU A 122 -12.95 15.16 21.04
C LEU A 122 -13.92 15.19 19.85
N ALA A 123 -13.92 14.14 19.03
CA ALA A 123 -14.82 14.02 17.89
C ALA A 123 -16.31 13.95 18.31
N LYS A 124 -16.62 13.32 19.46
CA LYS A 124 -17.98 13.35 20.04
C LYS A 124 -18.38 14.76 20.46
N ARG A 125 -17.51 15.46 21.20
CA ARG A 125 -17.78 16.82 21.70
C ARG A 125 -18.07 17.81 20.58
N ARG A 126 -17.38 17.69 19.44
CA ARG A 126 -17.60 18.58 18.29
C ARG A 126 -18.95 18.37 17.58
N LYS A 127 -19.61 17.22 17.77
CA LYS A 127 -20.94 16.96 17.17
C LYS A 127 -21.97 18.01 17.62
N GLU A 128 -21.83 18.53 18.83
CA GLU A 128 -22.71 19.56 19.37
C GLU A 128 -22.40 20.94 18.73
N PRO A 129 -23.40 21.62 18.13
CA PRO A 129 -23.21 22.82 17.32
C PRO A 129 -22.66 24.02 18.12
N GLU A 130 -22.89 24.07 19.42
CA GLU A 130 -22.52 25.17 20.34
C GLU A 130 -21.21 24.91 21.11
N SER A 131 -20.32 24.04 20.61
CA SER A 131 -19.09 23.70 21.34
C SER A 131 -17.97 24.74 21.15
N ILE A 132 -17.19 25.01 22.21
CA ILE A 132 -16.01 25.92 22.21
C ILE A 132 -15.03 25.59 21.07
N PHE A 133 -14.97 24.31 20.69
CA PHE A 133 -14.12 23.79 19.61
C PHE A 133 -14.55 24.25 18.21
N SER A 134 -15.68 24.95 18.05
CA SER A 134 -16.18 25.46 16.77
C SER A 134 -15.34 26.58 16.14
N ARG A 135 -14.57 27.30 16.96
CA ARG A 135 -13.72 28.43 16.52
C ARG A 135 -12.46 27.89 15.85
N GLY A 136 -12.30 28.14 14.56
CA GLY A 136 -11.08 27.81 13.81
C GLY A 136 -10.02 28.90 13.94
N VAL A 137 -8.75 28.50 13.98
CA VAL A 137 -7.63 29.44 13.84
C VAL A 137 -7.55 29.85 12.36
N GLN A 138 -7.51 31.16 12.10
CA GLN A 138 -7.31 31.72 10.76
C GLN A 138 -5.81 31.91 10.52
N TYR A 139 -5.34 31.51 9.33
CA TYR A 139 -3.98 31.80 8.87
C TYR A 139 -4.08 32.85 7.76
N HIS A 140 -3.28 33.91 7.85
CA HIS A 140 -3.14 34.93 6.80
C HIS A 140 -1.94 34.63 5.92
#